data_AF-A0A976L089-F1
#
_entry.id   AF-A0A976L089-F1
#
_cell.length_a   1.000
_cell.length_b   1.000
_cell.length_c   1.000
_cell.angle_alpha   90.00
_cell.angle_beta   90.00
_cell.angle_gamma   90.00
#
_symmetry.space_group_name_H-M   'P 1'
#
loop_
_entity.id
_entity.type
_entity.pdbx_description
1 polymer ?
#
loop_
_entity_poly.entity_id
_entity_poly.type
_entity_poly.pdbx_seq_one_letter_code
_entity_poly.pdbx_strand_id
1 'polypeptide(L)'
;MRKTVLQKMNGFDTTIEFYGEDTDIARRASAFGRSKFKPDFIIYTSGRRLENMGIFSVAFTYVANFLSEVLFHKPVSKDYTDIR
;
A
#
# COMPACT_ATOMS: atom_id res chain seq x y z
N MET A 1 -9.42 -10.67 0.64
CA MET A 1 -9.84 -10.37 2.04
C MET A 1 -11.33 -10.69 2.20
N ARG A 2 -11.79 -11.18 3.37
CA ARG A 2 -13.23 -11.40 3.63
C ARG A 2 -13.91 -10.10 4.07
N LYS A 3 -15.17 -9.87 3.67
CA LYS A 3 -15.98 -8.69 4.04
C LYS A 3 -16.02 -8.43 5.55
N THR A 4 -16.11 -9.49 6.35
CA THR A 4 -16.17 -9.38 7.81
C THR A 4 -14.91 -8.79 8.43
N VAL A 5 -13.73 -9.04 7.84
CA VAL A 5 -12.46 -8.45 8.29
C VAL A 5 -12.45 -6.95 7.97
N LEU A 6 -12.90 -6.56 6.78
CA LEU A 6 -13.02 -5.14 6.39
C LEU A 6 -13.94 -4.36 7.33
N GLN A 7 -15.08 -4.96 7.73
CA GLN A 7 -15.99 -4.36 8.69
C GLN A 7 -15.37 -4.24 10.09
N LYS A 8 -14.63 -5.26 10.54
CA LYS A 8 -13.94 -5.26 11.84
C LYS A 8 -12.84 -4.20 11.94
N MET A 9 -12.18 -3.87 10.83
CA MET A 9 -11.19 -2.79 10.78
C MET A 9 -11.79 -1.40 10.52
N ASN A 10 -13.13 -1.27 10.52
CA ASN A 10 -13.85 -0.04 10.23
C ASN A 10 -13.62 0.53 8.82
N GLY A 11 -13.44 -0.34 7.82
CA GLY A 11 -13.29 0.08 6.42
C GLY A 11 -11.88 0.56 6.07
N PHE A 12 -11.78 1.41 5.04
CA PHE A 12 -10.52 2.00 4.57
C PHE A 12 -10.23 3.30 5.32
N ASP A 13 -8.96 3.62 5.54
CA ASP A 13 -8.57 4.95 6.00
C ASP A 13 -8.56 5.91 4.79
N THR A 14 -9.58 6.76 4.71
CA THR A 14 -9.74 7.72 3.60
C THR A 14 -8.79 8.92 3.70
N THR A 15 -7.95 9.00 4.73
CA THR A 15 -6.92 10.04 4.85
C THR A 15 -5.64 9.68 4.07
N ILE A 16 -5.51 8.43 3.62
CA ILE A 16 -4.41 7.96 2.77
C ILE A 16 -4.81 8.13 1.31
N GLU A 17 -4.13 9.01 0.58
CA GLU A 17 -4.47 9.26 -0.83
C GLU A 17 -3.99 8.15 -1.78
N PHE A 18 -2.78 7.62 -1.56
CA PHE A 18 -2.22 6.63 -2.48
C PHE A 18 -1.13 5.74 -1.85
N TYR A 19 -0.02 6.32 -1.40
CA TYR A 19 1.09 5.54 -0.88
C TYR A 19 0.81 5.01 0.53
N GLY A 20 1.05 3.72 0.76
CA GLY A 20 0.90 3.09 2.08
C GLY A 20 -0.49 2.53 2.39
N GLU A 21 -1.47 2.71 1.50
CA GLU A 21 -2.83 2.17 1.67
C GLU A 21 -2.83 0.64 1.76
N ASP A 22 -2.05 0.00 0.90
CA ASP A 22 -1.84 -1.46 0.88
C ASP A 22 -1.26 -1.97 2.21
N THR A 23 -0.31 -1.21 2.75
CA THR A 23 0.42 -1.50 3.98
C THR A 23 -0.47 -1.32 5.20
N ASP A 24 -1.26 -0.23 5.24
CA ASP A 24 -2.25 0.02 6.29
C ASP A 24 -3.30 -1.10 6.34
N ILE A 25 -3.87 -1.48 5.18
CA ILE A 25 -4.82 -2.60 5.12
C ILE A 25 -4.18 -3.89 5.60
N ALA A 26 -2.98 -4.22 5.13
CA ALA A 26 -2.31 -5.46 5.52
C ALA A 26 -2.06 -5.50 7.04
N ARG A 27 -1.59 -4.38 7.63
CA ARG A 27 -1.35 -4.23 9.06
C ARG A 27 -2.63 -4.35 9.87
N ARG A 28 -3.68 -3.60 9.53
CA ARG A 28 -4.98 -3.65 10.24
C ARG A 28 -5.69 -4.99 10.07
N ALA A 29 -5.59 -5.62 8.89
CA ALA A 29 -6.13 -6.96 8.65
C ALA A 29 -5.41 -8.04 9.46
N SER A 30 -4.12 -7.86 9.74
CA SER A 30 -3.29 -8.85 10.45
C SER A 30 -3.78 -9.14 11.88
N ALA A 31 -4.48 -8.18 12.50
CA ALA A 31 -5.12 -8.36 13.80
C ALA A 31 -6.28 -9.39 13.77
N PHE A 32 -6.85 -9.68 12.60
CA PHE A 32 -8.01 -10.57 12.45
C PHE A 32 -7.73 -11.83 11.61
N GLY A 33 -6.48 -12.02 11.17
CA GLY A 33 -6.07 -13.15 10.34
C GLY A 33 -4.64 -13.02 9.83
N ARG A 34 -4.15 -14.03 9.10
CA ARG A 34 -2.78 -14.01 8.54
C ARG A 34 -2.80 -13.47 7.12
N SER A 35 -1.96 -12.47 6.85
CA SER A 35 -1.59 -12.12 5.48
C SER A 35 -0.59 -13.15 4.95
N LYS A 36 -0.83 -13.69 3.75
CA LYS A 36 0.05 -14.69 3.11
C LYS A 36 0.39 -14.23 1.71
N PHE A 37 1.67 -14.37 1.35
CA PHE A 37 2.10 -14.21 -0.03
C PHE A 37 1.91 -15.53 -0.79
N LYS A 38 1.38 -15.46 -2.01
CA LYS A 38 1.23 -16.61 -2.90
C LYS A 38 1.97 -16.32 -4.21
N PRO A 39 3.20 -16.84 -4.39
CA PRO A 39 4.03 -16.55 -5.56
C PRO A 39 3.37 -16.86 -6.91
N ASP A 40 2.47 -17.85 -6.93
CA ASP A 40 1.75 -18.25 -8.15
C ASP A 40 0.71 -17.22 -8.62
N PHE A 41 0.36 -16.24 -7.78
CA PHE A 41 -0.63 -15.21 -8.10
C PHE A 41 0.05 -14.00 -8.75
N ILE A 42 0.49 -14.20 -9.99
CA ILE A 42 1.15 -13.16 -10.78
C ILE A 42 0.09 -12.31 -11.48
N ILE A 43 0.19 -10.99 -11.30
CA ILE A 43 -0.66 -10.00 -11.97
C ILE A 43 0.24 -9.06 -12.75
N TYR A 44 0.11 -9.05 -14.08
CA TYR A 44 0.86 -8.12 -14.93
C TYR A 44 0.30 -6.70 -14.77
N THR A 45 1.19 -5.75 -14.51
CA THR A 45 0.86 -4.33 -14.39
C THR A 45 1.76 -3.47 -15.27
N SER A 46 1.30 -2.27 -15.59
CA SER A 46 2.03 -1.32 -16.41
C SER A 46 3.24 -0.74 -15.68
N GLY A 47 4.38 -0.68 -16.35
CA GLY A 47 5.61 -0.05 -15.87
C GLY A 47 5.67 1.47 -16.00
N ARG A 48 4.63 2.14 -16.54
CA ARG A 48 4.64 3.58 -16.89
C ARG A 48 5.23 4.50 -15.83
N ARG A 49 4.91 4.27 -14.54
CA ARG A 49 5.40 5.14 -13.46
C ARG A 49 6.90 4.96 -13.22
N LEU A 50 7.43 3.75 -13.39
CA LEU A 50 8.86 3.50 -13.31
C LEU A 50 9.61 4.19 -14.45
N GLU A 51 9.02 4.23 -15.64
CA GLU A 51 9.60 4.91 -16.81
C GLU A 51 9.61 6.44 -16.64
N ASN A 52 8.54 7.02 -16.11
CA ASN A 52 8.40 8.48 -15.97
C ASN A 52 9.13 9.05 -14.74
N MET A 53 9.08 8.38 -13.59
CA MET A 53 9.67 8.88 -12.33
C MET A 53 11.05 8.31 -12.03
N GLY A 54 11.48 7.28 -12.78
CA GLY A 54 12.71 6.54 -12.53
C GLY A 54 12.53 5.45 -11.47
N ILE A 55 13.11 4.27 -11.72
CA ILE A 55 12.97 3.08 -10.88
C ILE A 55 13.42 3.35 -9.44
N PHE A 56 14.55 4.01 -9.24
CA PHE A 56 15.12 4.27 -7.91
C PHE A 56 14.27 5.24 -7.09
N SER A 57 13.79 6.32 -7.70
CA SER A 57 12.93 7.30 -7.03
C SER A 57 11.63 6.65 -6.57
N VAL A 58 10.98 5.87 -7.46
CA VAL A 58 9.75 5.14 -7.12
C VAL A 58 10.01 4.13 -6.02
N ALA A 59 11.07 3.31 -6.14
CA ALA A 59 11.41 2.33 -5.11
C ALA A 59 11.63 2.99 -3.73
N PHE A 60 12.36 4.10 -3.68
CA PHE A 60 12.59 4.84 -2.44
C PHE A 60 11.29 5.39 -1.86
N THR A 61 10.42 6.01 -2.67
CA THR A 61 9.11 6.51 -2.23
C THR A 61 8.25 5.39 -1.66
N TYR A 62 8.21 4.21 -2.30
CA TYR A 62 7.46 3.06 -1.77
C TYR A 62 8.02 2.56 -0.44
N VAL A 63 9.33 2.37 -0.36
CA VAL A 63 9.98 1.88 0.86
C VAL A 63 9.80 2.87 2.02
N ALA A 64 9.97 4.17 1.77
CA ALA A 64 9.78 5.20 2.79
C ALA A 64 8.34 5.23 3.33
N ASN A 65 7.34 5.14 2.45
CA ASN A 65 5.94 5.09 2.87
C ASN A 65 5.60 3.79 3.61
N PHE A 66 6.11 2.65 3.13
CA PHE A 66 5.93 1.37 3.82
C PHE A 66 6.50 1.42 5.25
N LEU A 67 7.75 1.88 5.40
CA LEU A 67 8.39 1.98 6.73
C LEU A 67 7.66 2.97 7.63
N SER A 68 7.20 4.10 7.09
CA SER A 68 6.46 5.07 7.89
C SER A 68 5.09 4.56 8.31
N GLU A 69 4.38 3.84 7.44
CA GLU A 69 3.10 3.24 7.82
C GLU A 69 3.28 2.13 8.87
N VAL A 70 4.36 1.34 8.77
CA VAL A 70 4.66 0.30 9.76
C VAL A 70 5.10 0.89 11.12
N LEU A 71 5.89 1.96 11.14
CA LEU A 71 6.46 2.53 12.38
C LEU A 71 5.58 3.61 13.02
N PHE A 72 4.99 4.49 12.21
CA PHE A 72 4.26 5.68 12.65
C PHE A 72 2.75 5.63 12.34
N HIS A 73 2.28 4.57 11.66
CA HIS A 73 0.88 4.41 11.23
C HIS A 73 0.36 5.60 10.41
N LYS A 74 1.28 6.22 9.66
CA LYS A 74 0.99 7.34 8.76
C LYS A 74 1.89 7.25 7.53
N PRO A 75 1.37 7.49 6.32
CA PRO A 75 2.21 7.66 5.14
C PRO A 75 3.00 8.97 5.20
N VAL A 76 4.22 8.98 4.67
CA VAL A 76 5.06 10.19 4.57
C VAL A 76 4.60 11.06 3.40
N SER A 77 4.24 10.42 2.29
CA SER A 77 3.79 11.09 1.07
C SER A 77 2.31 11.40 1.20
N LYS A 78 1.98 12.69 1.21
CA LYS A 78 0.59 13.16 1.18
C LYS A 78 0.07 13.29 -0.24
N ASP A 79 0.90 13.79 -1.15
CA ASP A 79 0.53 14.01 -2.54
C ASP A 79 1.08 12.90 -3.45
N TYR A 80 0.32 12.55 -4.48
CA TYR A 80 0.80 11.73 -5.59
C TYR A 80 0.59 12.44 -6.92
N THR A 81 1.54 12.30 -7.84
CA THR A 81 1.35 12.74 -9.23
C THR A 81 0.63 11.64 -9.98
N ASP A 82 -0.56 11.95 -10.46
CA ASP A 82 -1.32 11.06 -11.32
C ASP A 82 -0.69 11.01 -12.72
N ILE A 83 -0.21 9.82 -13.11
CA ILE A 83 0.39 9.56 -14.42
C ILE A 83 -0.64 8.78 -15.23
N ARG A 84 -1.42 9.51 -16.05
CA ARG A 84 -2.45 8.96 -16.94
C ARG A 84 -1.89 8.53 -18.29
#